data_AF-A0AAD9V8U0-F1
#
_entry.id   AF-A0AAD9V8U0-F1
#
_cell.length_a   1.000
_cell.length_b   1.000
_cell.length_c   1.000
_cell.angle_alpha   90.00
_cell.angle_beta   90.00
_cell.angle_gamma   90.00
#
_symmetry.space_group_name_H-M   'P 1'
#
loop_
_entity.id
_entity.type
_entity.pdbx_description
1 polymer ?
#
loop_
_entity_poly.entity_id
_entity_poly.type
_entity_poly.pdbx_seq_one_letter_code
_entity_poly.pdbx_strand_id
1 'polypeptide(L)'
;MSGPKPDSINRPSRCLKPLENDEIFHLIGRRCVTLATSVAQLYIAPPESRTRWKKKLTGVICFVKDSNKHSYFLRMYSLATKSLEWEQELYNQFHYNASPPYFHTFEGD
;
A
#
# COMPACT_ATOMS: atom_id res chain seq x y z
N MET A 1 -18.04 -28.26 4.56
CA MET A 1 -17.24 -27.54 3.56
C MET A 1 -17.36 -26.05 3.84
N SER A 2 -16.33 -25.41 4.40
CA SER A 2 -16.36 -23.96 4.61
C SER A 2 -16.05 -23.26 3.28
N GLY A 3 -16.93 -22.39 2.82
CA GLY A 3 -16.71 -21.55 1.65
C GLY A 3 -15.45 -20.67 1.78
N PRO A 4 -14.99 -20.04 0.68
CA PRO A 4 -13.84 -19.15 0.73
C PRO A 4 -14.08 -18.07 1.78
N LYS A 5 -13.14 -17.91 2.71
CA LYS A 5 -13.21 -16.89 3.77
C LYS A 5 -13.28 -15.51 3.10
N PRO A 6 -14.13 -14.58 3.59
CA PRO A 6 -14.35 -13.26 3.00
C PRO A 6 -13.07 -12.40 2.85
N ASP A 7 -12.01 -12.76 3.58
CA ASP A 7 -10.66 -12.18 3.50
C ASP A 7 -9.92 -12.51 2.18
N SER A 8 -10.50 -13.24 1.22
CA SER A 8 -9.80 -13.68 0.00
C SER A 8 -9.99 -12.78 -1.23
N ILE A 9 -10.66 -11.64 -1.10
CA ILE A 9 -10.99 -10.76 -2.24
C ILE A 9 -10.24 -9.44 -2.12
N ASN A 10 -9.45 -9.10 -3.15
CA ASN A 10 -8.75 -7.83 -3.24
C ASN A 10 -9.74 -6.66 -3.38
N ARG A 11 -9.46 -5.54 -2.70
CA ARG A 11 -10.25 -4.31 -2.75
C ARG A 11 -9.74 -3.38 -3.85
N PRO A 12 -10.51 -3.14 -4.93
CA PRO A 12 -10.07 -2.30 -6.04
C PRO A 12 -10.11 -0.80 -5.70
N SER A 13 -9.29 -0.04 -6.43
CA SER A 13 -9.33 1.41 -6.45
C SER A 13 -10.33 1.93 -7.47
N ARG A 14 -11.08 2.97 -7.09
CA ARG A 14 -11.96 3.72 -8.01
C ARG A 14 -11.17 4.66 -8.93
N CYS A 15 -9.91 4.93 -8.60
CA CYS A 15 -9.01 5.76 -9.42
C CYS A 15 -8.32 4.97 -10.54
N LEU A 16 -8.54 3.65 -10.61
CA LEU A 16 -7.93 2.75 -11.58
C LEU A 16 -9.00 2.10 -12.45
N LYS A 17 -8.67 1.82 -13.71
CA LYS A 17 -9.48 1.00 -14.61
C LYS A 17 -9.52 -0.44 -14.11
N PRO A 18 -10.51 -1.26 -14.51
CA PRO A 18 -10.56 -2.67 -14.14
C PRO A 18 -9.28 -3.44 -14.46
N LEU A 19 -8.73 -3.28 -15.68
CA LEU A 19 -7.49 -3.94 -16.09
C LEU A 19 -6.27 -3.50 -15.25
N GLU A 20 -6.21 -2.23 -14.84
CA GLU A 20 -5.13 -1.72 -13.99
C GLU A 20 -5.23 -2.30 -12.58
N ASN A 21 -6.45 -2.45 -12.03
CA ASN A 21 -6.65 -3.15 -10.76
C ASN A 21 -6.23 -4.62 -10.88
N ASP A 22 -6.60 -5.31 -11.96
CA ASP A 22 -6.21 -6.69 -12.20
C ASP A 22 -4.68 -6.82 -12.26
N GLU A 23 -3.98 -5.95 -12.99
CA GLU A 23 -2.51 -5.95 -13.02
C GLU A 23 -1.90 -5.79 -11.63
N ILE A 24 -2.42 -4.90 -10.79
CA ILE A 24 -1.97 -4.74 -9.40
C ILE A 24 -2.18 -6.03 -8.60
N PHE A 25 -3.33 -6.65 -8.73
CA PHE A 25 -3.65 -7.90 -8.02
C PHE A 25 -2.74 -9.06 -8.44
N HIS A 26 -2.29 -9.10 -9.70
CA HIS A 26 -1.27 -10.04 -10.14
C HIS A 26 0.10 -9.76 -9.49
N LEU A 27 0.48 -8.48 -9.35
CA LEU A 27 1.77 -8.07 -8.75
C LEU A 27 1.87 -8.33 -7.24
N ILE A 28 0.74 -8.33 -6.53
CA ILE A 28 0.71 -8.54 -5.06
C ILE A 28 1.10 -9.98 -4.67
N GLY A 29 0.85 -10.94 -5.56
CA GLY A 29 1.28 -12.33 -5.39
C GLY A 29 0.33 -13.19 -4.54
N ARG A 30 0.73 -14.45 -4.35
CA ARG A 30 -0.12 -15.49 -3.73
C ARG A 30 -0.19 -15.33 -2.21
N ARG A 31 -1.36 -15.62 -1.63
CA ARG A 31 -1.68 -15.52 -0.19
C ARG A 31 -1.53 -14.10 0.39
N CYS A 32 -1.53 -13.11 -0.48
CA CYS A 32 -1.60 -11.70 -0.17
C CYS A 32 -2.97 -11.17 -0.62
N VAL A 33 -3.58 -10.28 0.16
CA VAL A 33 -4.87 -9.67 -0.18
C VAL A 33 -4.85 -8.18 0.12
N THR A 34 -5.33 -7.34 -0.80
CA THR A 34 -5.50 -5.91 -0.54
C THR A 34 -6.75 -5.65 0.28
N LEU A 35 -6.57 -4.92 1.37
CA LEU A 35 -7.64 -4.37 2.20
C LEU A 35 -8.07 -2.98 1.74
N ALA A 36 -7.18 -2.27 1.04
CA ALA A 36 -7.47 -1.04 0.33
C ALA A 36 -6.45 -0.83 -0.81
N THR A 37 -6.88 -0.22 -1.90
CA THR A 37 -6.02 0.15 -3.03
C THR A 37 -6.37 1.56 -3.49
N SER A 38 -5.37 2.40 -3.76
CA SER A 38 -5.56 3.77 -4.27
C SER A 38 -4.32 4.25 -5.05
N VAL A 39 -4.40 5.39 -5.70
CA VAL A 39 -3.23 6.10 -6.24
C VAL A 39 -2.75 7.09 -5.18
N ALA A 40 -1.43 7.13 -4.94
CA ALA A 40 -0.86 8.03 -3.94
C ALA A 40 0.53 8.52 -4.36
N GLN A 41 0.94 9.61 -3.71
CA GLN A 41 2.31 10.12 -3.78
C GLN A 41 2.99 9.83 -2.45
N LEU A 42 4.16 9.17 -2.51
CA LEU A 42 4.97 8.94 -1.32
C LEU A 42 5.87 10.15 -1.09
N TYR A 43 5.77 10.74 0.09
CA TYR A 43 6.68 11.77 0.58
C TYR A 43 7.49 11.23 1.75
N ILE A 44 8.73 11.67 1.86
CA ILE A 44 9.63 11.35 2.99
C ILE A 44 10.16 12.65 3.60
N ALA A 45 10.32 12.67 4.92
CA ALA A 45 10.99 13.76 5.64
C ALA A 45 12.37 13.24 6.08
N PRO A 46 13.44 13.50 5.31
CA PRO A 46 14.73 12.87 5.57
C PRO A 46 15.37 13.45 6.85
N PRO A 47 16.30 12.72 7.50
CA PRO A 47 16.85 13.10 8.80
C PRO A 47 17.46 14.51 8.82
N GLU A 48 18.07 14.95 7.73
CA GLU A 48 18.68 16.28 7.60
C GLU A 48 17.64 17.42 7.55
N SER A 49 16.36 17.12 7.31
CA SER A 49 15.30 18.12 7.21
C SER A 49 13.95 17.55 7.66
N ARG A 50 13.82 17.31 8.97
CA ARG A 50 12.57 16.82 9.59
C ARG A 50 11.36 17.76 9.44
N THR A 51 11.59 19.00 8.99
CA THR A 51 10.54 20.00 8.76
C THR A 51 10.10 20.10 7.30
N ARG A 52 10.71 19.34 6.38
CA ARG A 52 10.40 19.42 4.95
C ARG A 52 10.16 18.04 4.34
N TRP A 53 8.98 17.87 3.77
CA TRP A 53 8.63 16.71 2.96
C TRP A 53 9.24 16.81 1.57
N LYS A 54 9.89 15.74 1.13
CA LYS A 54 10.37 15.56 -0.25
C LYS A 54 9.57 14.45 -0.90
N LYS A 55 9.04 14.70 -2.10
CA LYS A 55 8.37 13.66 -2.89
C LYS A 55 9.42 12.60 -3.28
N LYS A 56 9.12 11.33 -2.99
CA LYS A 56 9.95 10.19 -3.38
C LYS A 56 9.45 9.58 -4.70
N LEU A 57 8.17 9.22 -4.76
CA LEU A 57 7.58 8.55 -5.93
C LEU A 57 6.05 8.70 -5.99
N THR A 58 5.45 8.20 -7.07
CA THR A 58 4.00 8.16 -7.29
C THR A 58 3.64 6.81 -7.87
N GLY A 59 2.57 6.21 -7.38
CA GLY A 59 2.16 4.89 -7.81
C GLY A 59 0.85 4.47 -7.18
N VAL A 60 0.54 3.17 -7.33
CA VAL A 60 -0.61 2.55 -6.71
C VAL A 60 -0.22 2.04 -5.33
N ILE A 61 -0.78 2.65 -4.28
CA ILE A 61 -0.60 2.18 -2.91
C ILE A 61 -1.65 1.13 -2.57
N CYS A 62 -1.21 0.04 -1.95
CA CYS A 62 -2.05 -1.02 -1.42
C CYS A 62 -1.78 -1.21 0.06
N PHE A 63 -2.84 -1.33 0.85
CA PHE A 63 -2.76 -1.90 2.19
C PHE A 63 -2.96 -3.41 2.07
N VAL A 64 -1.93 -4.20 2.34
CA VAL A 64 -1.86 -5.64 2.04
C VAL A 64 -1.77 -6.44 3.32
N LYS A 65 -2.62 -7.46 3.45
CA LYS A 65 -2.46 -8.55 4.41
C LYS A 65 -1.64 -9.66 3.77
N ASP A 66 -0.42 -9.90 4.26
CA ASP A 66 0.49 -10.93 3.74
C ASP A 66 0.49 -12.14 4.66
N SER A 67 -0.19 -13.21 4.24
CA SER A 67 -0.32 -14.41 5.07
C SER A 67 0.97 -15.24 5.13
N ASN A 68 1.92 -15.04 4.20
CA ASN A 68 3.20 -15.74 4.24
C ASN A 68 4.10 -15.15 5.31
N LYS A 69 4.06 -13.82 5.47
CA LYS A 69 4.83 -13.08 6.47
C LYS A 69 4.11 -12.92 7.80
N HIS A 70 2.84 -13.35 7.89
CA HIS A 70 1.98 -13.14 9.07
C HIS A 70 1.90 -11.67 9.51
N SER A 71 1.90 -10.75 8.54
CA SER A 71 2.04 -9.31 8.79
C SER A 71 1.26 -8.47 7.78
N TYR A 72 1.20 -7.17 8.01
CA TYR A 72 0.53 -6.21 7.14
C TYR A 72 1.55 -5.24 6.55
N PHE A 73 1.30 -4.83 5.30
CA PHE A 73 2.22 -3.96 4.57
C PHE A 73 1.47 -2.82 3.90
N LEU A 74 2.10 -1.64 3.86
CA LEU A 74 1.83 -0.65 2.84
C LEU A 74 2.79 -0.91 1.68
N ARG A 75 2.27 -1.19 0.48
CA ARG A 75 3.07 -1.48 -0.71
C ARG A 75 2.70 -0.54 -1.84
N MET A 76 3.67 0.13 -2.44
CA MET A 76 3.47 0.98 -3.61
C MET A 76 4.03 0.33 -4.87
N TYR A 77 3.18 0.17 -5.87
CA TYR A 77 3.49 -0.45 -7.15
C TYR A 77 3.48 0.58 -8.27
N SER A 78 4.30 0.33 -9.29
CA SER A 78 4.27 1.06 -10.55
C SER A 78 3.67 0.19 -11.64
N LEU A 79 2.62 0.69 -12.29
CA LEU A 79 2.02 0.03 -13.47
C LEU A 79 2.92 0.14 -14.70
N ALA A 80 3.79 1.16 -14.78
CA ALA A 80 4.68 1.37 -15.92
C ALA A 80 5.83 0.35 -15.92
N THR A 81 6.45 0.12 -14.76
CA THR A 81 7.55 -0.84 -14.58
C THR A 81 7.07 -2.22 -14.15
N LYS A 82 5.78 -2.35 -13.80
CA LYS A 82 5.14 -3.59 -13.33
C LYS A 82 5.90 -4.21 -12.15
N SER A 83 6.28 -3.36 -11.19
CA SER A 83 7.12 -3.74 -10.04
C SER A 83 6.63 -3.09 -8.75
N LEU A 84 7.02 -3.73 -7.63
CA LEU A 84 6.95 -3.15 -6.30
C LEU A 84 8.09 -2.13 -6.15
N GLU A 85 7.74 -0.87 -5.95
CA GLU A 85 8.71 0.24 -5.88
C GLU A 85 9.04 0.64 -4.42
N TRP A 86 8.13 0.35 -3.50
CA TRP A 86 8.32 0.65 -2.09
C TRP A 86 7.41 -0.23 -1.22
N GLU A 87 7.90 -0.65 -0.06
CA GLU A 87 7.08 -1.28 0.97
C GLU A 87 7.46 -0.80 2.37
N GLN A 88 6.48 -0.84 3.28
CA GLN A 88 6.63 -0.65 4.72
C GLN A 88 5.84 -1.74 5.42
N GLU A 89 6.50 -2.48 6.30
CA GLU A 89 5.84 -3.39 7.22
C GLU A 89 5.21 -2.62 8.37
N LEU A 90 3.99 -3.00 8.77
CA LEU A 90 3.31 -2.40 9.91
C LEU A 90 3.61 -3.19 11.19
N TYR A 91 4.23 -2.52 12.16
CA TYR A 91 4.54 -3.08 13.47
C TYR A 91 3.38 -2.90 14.47
N ASN A 92 3.44 -3.63 15.58
CA ASN A 92 2.52 -3.43 16.70
C ASN A 92 2.68 -2.03 17.28
N GLN A 93 1.58 -1.31 17.53
CA GLN A 93 1.58 0.11 17.92
C GLN A 93 1.92 1.09 16.79
N PHE A 94 1.68 0.70 15.53
CA PHE A 94 1.74 1.64 14.40
C PHE A 94 0.86 2.89 14.64
N HIS A 95 1.49 4.05 14.69
CA HIS A 95 0.81 5.34 14.85
C HIS A 95 0.50 5.94 13.48
N TYR A 96 -0.79 6.03 13.18
CA TYR A 96 -1.30 6.55 11.92
C TYR A 96 -2.04 7.86 12.11
N ASN A 97 -1.64 8.89 11.38
CA ASN A 97 -2.29 10.19 11.39
C ASN A 97 -2.91 10.48 10.02
N ALA A 98 -4.22 10.73 9.97
CA ALA A 98 -4.99 11.02 8.77
C ALA A 98 -5.50 12.47 8.71
N SER A 99 -4.82 13.39 9.39
CA SER A 99 -5.13 14.82 9.41
C SER A 99 -3.94 15.62 8.87
N PRO A 100 -4.13 16.43 7.81
CA PRO A 100 -5.39 16.80 7.14
C PRO A 100 -5.92 15.72 6.16
N PRO A 101 -7.15 15.88 5.62
CA PRO A 101 -7.68 14.97 4.60
C PRO A 101 -6.71 14.76 3.43
N TYR A 102 -6.63 13.53 2.95
CA TYR A 102 -5.78 13.10 1.83
C TYR A 102 -4.26 13.17 2.07
N PHE A 103 -3.81 13.58 3.26
CA PHE A 103 -2.41 13.58 3.63
C PHE A 103 -2.20 12.74 4.90
N HIS A 104 -1.83 11.48 4.69
CA HIS A 104 -1.67 10.52 5.77
C HIS A 104 -0.19 10.39 6.11
N THR A 105 0.12 10.40 7.41
CA THR A 105 1.49 10.36 7.93
C THR A 105 1.63 9.28 8.98
N PHE A 106 2.82 8.71 9.03
CA PHE A 106 3.25 7.71 10.00
C PHE A 106 4.78 7.78 10.10
N GLU A 107 5.34 7.20 11.16
CA GLU A 107 6.79 7.14 11.35
C GLU A 107 7.39 6.11 10.38
N GLY A 108 8.37 6.55 9.58
CA GLY A 108 9.19 5.65 8.78
C GLY A 108 10.35 5.07 9.60
N ASP A 109 10.93 3.99 9.11
CA ASP A 109 12.13 3.37 9.68
C ASP A 109 13.40 4.22 9.51
#